data_AF-A0A7X7TT02-F1
#
_entry.id   AF-A0A7X7TT02-F1
#
_cell.length_a   1.000
_cell.length_b   1.000
_cell.length_c   1.000
_cell.angle_alpha   90.00
_cell.angle_beta   90.00
_cell.angle_gamma   90.00
#
_symmetry.space_group_name_H-M   'P 1'
#
loop_
_entity.id
_entity.type
_entity.pdbx_description
1 polymer ?
#
loop_
_entity_poly.entity_id
_entity_poly.type
_entity_poly.pdbx_seq_one_letter_code
_entity_poly.pdbx_strand_id
1 'polypeptide(L)'
;MYISQSAKIGENVSFGYNVVVEENVTIDRNVIIGHNVVIKKDTHIGEGSVIADNTVLGKIPFKASTSATTDDKPLPPLNIGKYVTIGANCVIYRGAQIDDYVFIGDLASVREDVQIGERTIVGRGVSIENKTTIGRYVKIETEAYITAISTIEDYCFIAPEVTFTNDNYLGRTEERKIHFRGPIVRKGARIGANATILPGIEIGEDALIAAGAVVTKDVPPRKIFAGVPAREFRDVPTEQLLENQSYYVGE
;
A
#
# COMPACT_ATOMS: atom_id res chain seq x y z
N MET A 1 29.57 7.42 1.96
CA MET A 1 28.76 6.28 1.50
C MET A 1 29.31 5.02 2.13
N TYR A 2 28.46 4.05 2.45
CA TYR A 2 28.84 2.73 2.92
C TYR A 2 28.14 1.67 2.08
N ILE A 3 28.87 0.67 1.61
CA ILE A 3 28.33 -0.51 0.93
C ILE A 3 28.99 -1.74 1.54
N SER A 4 28.19 -2.65 2.08
CA SER A 4 28.68 -3.92 2.62
C SER A 4 29.38 -4.77 1.56
N GLN A 5 30.41 -5.51 1.95
CA GLN A 5 31.12 -6.44 1.05
C GLN A 5 30.23 -7.57 0.52
N SER A 6 29.16 -7.93 1.24
CA SER A 6 28.20 -8.95 0.81
C SER A 6 27.09 -8.41 -0.08
N ALA A 7 27.03 -7.10 -0.32
CA ALA A 7 26.05 -6.52 -1.22
C ALA A 7 26.43 -6.81 -2.69
N LYS A 8 25.42 -7.09 -3.51
CA LYS A 8 25.56 -7.33 -4.95
C LYS A 8 25.00 -6.13 -5.71
N ILE A 9 25.85 -5.44 -6.46
CA ILE A 9 25.48 -4.24 -7.21
C ILE A 9 25.60 -4.53 -8.71
N GLY A 10 24.51 -4.32 -9.43
CA GLY A 10 24.43 -4.49 -10.88
C GLY A 10 25.13 -3.38 -11.66
N GLU A 11 25.12 -3.53 -12.98
CA GLU A 11 25.71 -2.56 -13.91
C GLU A 11 24.91 -1.26 -13.95
N ASN A 12 25.59 -0.13 -14.19
CA ASN A 12 24.98 1.20 -14.36
C ASN A 12 24.08 1.64 -13.19
N VAL A 13 24.33 1.15 -11.97
CA VAL A 13 23.67 1.68 -10.77
C VAL A 13 24.28 3.03 -10.42
N SER A 14 23.42 4.03 -10.22
CA SER A 14 23.83 5.36 -9.78
C SER A 14 23.46 5.58 -8.32
N PHE A 15 24.33 6.26 -7.59
CA PHE A 15 24.15 6.55 -6.18
C PHE A 15 24.36 8.04 -5.90
N GLY A 16 23.46 8.60 -5.10
CA GLY A 16 23.62 9.90 -4.48
C GLY A 16 24.64 9.88 -3.34
N TYR A 17 24.75 11.01 -2.66
CA TYR A 17 25.60 11.17 -1.48
C TYR A 17 25.03 10.45 -0.25
N ASN A 18 25.92 10.01 0.65
CA ASN A 18 25.58 9.43 1.96
C ASN A 18 24.66 8.19 1.94
N VAL A 19 24.64 7.43 0.86
CA VAL A 19 23.92 6.15 0.80
C VAL A 19 24.56 5.13 1.74
N VAL A 20 23.72 4.31 2.39
CA VAL A 20 24.10 3.16 3.21
C VAL A 20 23.45 1.91 2.65
N VAL A 21 24.26 0.91 2.29
CA VAL A 21 23.82 -0.40 1.81
C VAL A 21 24.35 -1.48 2.75
N GLU A 22 23.44 -2.16 3.45
CA GLU A 22 23.76 -3.21 4.41
C GLU A 22 24.00 -4.59 3.77
N GLU A 23 24.18 -5.62 4.59
CA GLU A 23 24.53 -6.98 4.17
C GLU A 23 23.46 -7.64 3.30
N ASN A 24 23.89 -8.47 2.36
CA ASN A 24 23.03 -9.29 1.49
C ASN A 24 22.00 -8.50 0.67
N VAL A 25 22.19 -7.19 0.52
CA VAL A 25 21.39 -6.38 -0.40
C VAL A 25 21.75 -6.75 -1.85
N THR A 26 20.75 -6.87 -2.71
CA THR A 26 20.93 -7.03 -4.16
C THR A 26 20.27 -5.85 -4.86
N ILE A 27 21.05 -5.12 -5.66
CA ILE A 27 20.58 -4.02 -6.49
C ILE A 27 20.85 -4.41 -7.94
N ASP A 28 19.80 -4.54 -8.74
CA ASP A 28 19.91 -4.90 -10.15
C ASP A 28 20.42 -3.73 -11.00
N ARG A 29 20.59 -3.98 -12.31
CA ARG A 29 21.14 -2.99 -13.24
C ARG A 29 20.24 -1.77 -13.42
N ASN A 30 20.83 -0.65 -13.81
CA ASN A 30 20.15 0.60 -14.15
C ASN A 30 19.30 1.21 -13.02
N VAL A 31 19.56 0.83 -11.75
CA VAL A 31 18.87 1.41 -10.59
C VAL A 31 19.44 2.78 -10.26
N ILE A 32 18.58 3.71 -9.87
CA ILE A 32 18.96 5.05 -9.41
C ILE A 32 18.64 5.17 -7.92
N ILE A 33 19.66 5.44 -7.11
CA ILE A 33 19.53 5.65 -5.67
C ILE A 33 19.87 7.11 -5.35
N GLY A 34 18.93 7.81 -4.71
CA GLY A 34 19.06 9.20 -4.28
C GLY A 34 19.98 9.41 -3.08
N HIS A 35 19.96 10.62 -2.54
CA HIS A 35 20.77 11.03 -1.41
C HIS A 35 20.25 10.46 -0.09
N ASN A 36 21.17 10.13 0.82
CA ASN A 36 20.87 9.68 2.20
C ASN A 36 19.94 8.45 2.27
N VAL A 37 19.82 7.68 1.19
CA VAL A 37 19.03 6.44 1.19
C VAL A 37 19.71 5.39 2.07
N VAL A 38 18.90 4.70 2.88
CA VAL A 38 19.36 3.59 3.72
C VAL A 38 18.68 2.30 3.28
N ILE A 39 19.47 1.36 2.77
CA ILE A 39 19.00 0.05 2.30
C ILE A 39 19.44 -0.99 3.32
N LYS A 40 18.47 -1.49 4.10
CA LYS A 40 18.69 -2.47 5.15
C LYS A 40 18.94 -3.86 4.59
N LYS A 41 19.55 -4.71 5.44
CA LYS A 41 19.96 -6.06 5.06
C LYS A 41 18.83 -6.89 4.45
N ASP A 42 19.22 -7.79 3.54
CA ASP A 42 18.33 -8.65 2.75
C ASP A 42 17.18 -7.86 2.10
N THR A 43 17.56 -6.89 1.27
CA THR A 43 16.64 -6.14 0.39
C THR A 43 17.04 -6.40 -1.06
N HIS A 44 16.06 -6.68 -1.91
CA HIS A 44 16.24 -6.77 -3.36
C HIS A 44 15.56 -5.57 -4.05
N ILE A 45 16.27 -4.94 -4.98
CA ILE A 45 15.78 -3.84 -5.81
C ILE A 45 15.93 -4.23 -7.27
N GLY A 46 14.82 -4.41 -7.96
CA GLY A 46 14.77 -4.84 -9.35
C GLY A 46 15.20 -3.75 -10.33
N GLU A 47 15.55 -4.20 -11.53
CA GLU A 47 16.12 -3.39 -12.63
C GLU A 47 15.34 -2.10 -12.89
N GLY A 48 16.08 -1.01 -13.17
CA GLY A 48 15.50 0.25 -13.64
C GLY A 48 14.68 1.02 -12.60
N SER A 49 14.65 0.54 -11.36
CA SER A 49 13.93 1.20 -10.26
C SER A 49 14.64 2.48 -9.80
N VAL A 50 13.86 3.40 -9.25
CA VAL A 50 14.31 4.70 -8.74
C VAL A 50 13.91 4.84 -7.28
N ILE A 51 14.89 5.09 -6.41
CA ILE A 51 14.68 5.30 -4.98
C ILE A 51 15.12 6.73 -4.67
N ALA A 52 14.17 7.61 -4.34
CA ALA A 52 14.47 9.01 -4.07
C ALA A 52 14.99 9.26 -2.65
N ASP A 53 15.35 10.52 -2.39
CA ASP A 53 16.15 10.93 -1.26
C ASP A 53 15.55 10.58 0.12
N ASN A 54 16.41 10.29 1.08
CA ASN A 54 16.09 10.02 2.49
C ASN A 54 15.16 8.82 2.72
N THR A 55 14.93 7.99 1.71
CA THR A 55 14.11 6.78 1.83
C THR A 55 14.83 5.65 2.56
N VAL A 56 14.08 4.91 3.37
CA VAL A 56 14.57 3.75 4.12
C VAL A 56 13.87 2.49 3.62
N LEU A 57 14.66 1.52 3.17
CA LEU A 57 14.18 0.24 2.64
C LEU A 57 14.57 -0.91 3.58
N GLY A 58 13.70 -1.90 3.72
CA GLY A 58 13.94 -3.12 4.50
C GLY A 58 13.89 -2.89 6.01
N LYS A 59 13.19 -1.85 6.47
CA LYS A 59 13.07 -1.54 7.90
C LYS A 59 12.40 -2.71 8.65
N ILE A 60 13.01 -3.13 9.76
CA ILE A 60 12.36 -4.03 10.71
C ILE A 60 11.46 -3.20 11.63
N PRO A 61 10.20 -3.61 11.88
CA PRO A 61 9.30 -2.90 12.78
C PRO A 61 9.84 -2.88 14.20
N PHE A 62 9.81 -1.70 14.83
CA PHE A 62 10.06 -1.59 16.25
C PHE A 62 8.85 -2.12 17.02
N LYS A 63 9.11 -2.76 18.16
CA LYS A 63 8.07 -3.25 19.05
C LYS A 63 7.88 -2.27 20.19
N ALA A 64 6.65 -1.78 20.36
CA ALA A 64 6.27 -1.14 21.60
C ALA A 64 6.00 -2.23 22.65
N SER A 65 6.56 -2.08 23.85
CA SER A 65 6.43 -3.04 24.95
C SER A 65 4.98 -3.29 25.38
N THR A 66 4.08 -2.38 25.04
CA THR A 66 2.64 -2.43 25.38
C THR A 66 1.75 -2.84 24.20
N SER A 67 2.31 -3.18 23.03
CA SER A 67 1.52 -3.57 21.86
C SER A 67 1.07 -5.03 21.96
N ALA A 68 -0.23 -5.27 21.74
CA ALA A 68 -0.85 -6.58 21.89
C ALA A 68 -0.70 -7.49 20.66
N THR A 69 -0.16 -7.00 19.54
CA THR A 69 -0.36 -7.59 18.21
C THR A 69 0.91 -7.68 17.36
N THR A 70 1.99 -8.28 17.88
CA THR A 70 3.16 -8.61 17.04
C THR A 70 3.61 -10.04 17.28
N ASP A 71 3.53 -10.85 16.22
CA ASP A 71 4.17 -12.16 16.13
C ASP A 71 5.69 -11.98 16.02
N ASP A 72 6.48 -12.79 16.74
CA ASP A 72 7.95 -12.78 16.70
C ASP A 72 8.54 -13.49 15.47
N LYS A 73 7.76 -13.60 14.39
CA LYS A 73 8.16 -14.37 13.22
C LYS A 73 9.24 -13.63 12.43
N PRO A 74 10.26 -14.35 11.93
CA PRO A 74 11.23 -13.77 11.01
C PRO A 74 10.52 -13.31 9.73
N LEU A 75 10.76 -12.07 9.33
CA LEU A 75 10.20 -11.51 8.11
C LEU A 75 11.07 -11.89 6.90
N PRO A 76 10.46 -12.28 5.76
CA PRO A 76 11.21 -12.50 4.53
C PRO A 76 11.87 -11.19 4.05
N PRO A 77 12.83 -11.25 3.12
CA PRO A 77 13.42 -10.06 2.49
C PRO A 77 12.37 -9.08 1.96
N LEU A 78 12.71 -7.79 1.92
CA LEU A 78 11.97 -6.83 1.10
C LEU A 78 12.31 -7.11 -0.36
N ASN A 79 11.29 -7.30 -1.21
CA ASN A 79 11.47 -7.43 -2.65
C ASN A 79 10.75 -6.29 -3.37
N ILE A 80 11.52 -5.55 -4.16
CA ILE A 80 11.03 -4.51 -5.06
C ILE A 80 11.27 -4.99 -6.50
N GLY A 81 10.21 -4.99 -7.31
CA GLY A 81 10.23 -5.38 -8.71
C GLY A 81 10.98 -4.40 -9.61
N LYS A 82 10.75 -4.51 -10.91
CA LYS A 82 11.41 -3.71 -11.95
C LYS A 82 10.67 -2.41 -12.18
N TYR A 83 11.42 -1.37 -12.53
CA TYR A 83 10.89 -0.06 -12.89
C TYR A 83 9.95 0.53 -11.82
N VAL A 84 10.19 0.19 -10.55
CA VAL A 84 9.46 0.75 -9.43
C VAL A 84 10.03 2.12 -9.11
N THR A 85 9.17 3.10 -8.89
CA THR A 85 9.57 4.43 -8.42
C THR A 85 9.12 4.60 -6.98
N ILE A 86 10.05 4.91 -6.08
CA ILE A 86 9.79 5.21 -4.68
C ILE A 86 10.25 6.63 -4.39
N GLY A 87 9.30 7.47 -3.97
CA GLY A 87 9.49 8.87 -3.63
C GLY A 87 10.37 9.09 -2.41
N ALA A 88 10.58 10.36 -2.10
CA ALA A 88 11.48 10.78 -1.04
C ALA A 88 10.85 10.56 0.33
N ASN A 89 11.69 10.31 1.33
CA ASN A 89 11.28 10.13 2.74
C ASN A 89 10.26 8.99 2.94
N CYS A 90 10.29 7.97 2.08
CA CYS A 90 9.46 6.78 2.25
C CYS A 90 10.09 5.81 3.24
N VAL A 91 9.25 4.99 3.87
CA VAL A 91 9.70 3.88 4.72
C VAL A 91 9.02 2.59 4.27
N ILE A 92 9.80 1.68 3.71
CA ILE A 92 9.31 0.40 3.21
C ILE A 92 9.90 -0.72 4.07
N TYR A 93 9.02 -1.49 4.67
CA TYR A 93 9.38 -2.47 5.68
C TYR A 93 9.81 -3.79 5.03
N ARG A 94 10.58 -4.55 5.81
CA ARG A 94 10.94 -5.91 5.46
C ARG A 94 9.69 -6.79 5.32
N GLY A 95 9.73 -7.73 4.39
CA GLY A 95 8.63 -8.65 4.10
C GLY A 95 7.61 -8.13 3.10
N ALA A 96 7.61 -6.83 2.79
CA ALA A 96 6.78 -6.32 1.71
C ALA A 96 7.25 -6.84 0.34
N GLN A 97 6.29 -7.05 -0.56
CA GLN A 97 6.48 -7.47 -1.94
C GLN A 97 5.85 -6.40 -2.85
N ILE A 98 6.69 -5.73 -3.64
CA ILE A 98 6.28 -4.65 -4.52
C ILE A 98 6.52 -5.10 -5.95
N ASP A 99 5.48 -5.27 -6.74
CA ASP A 99 5.59 -5.76 -8.11
C ASP A 99 6.07 -4.68 -9.10
N ASP A 100 6.29 -5.08 -10.35
CA ASP A 100 6.83 -4.24 -11.41
C ASP A 100 5.95 -2.99 -11.69
N TYR A 101 6.61 -1.89 -12.06
CA TYR A 101 5.99 -0.62 -12.46
C TYR A 101 5.10 0.05 -11.39
N VAL A 102 5.25 -0.34 -10.12
CA VAL A 102 4.58 0.36 -9.02
C VAL A 102 5.19 1.75 -8.81
N PHE A 103 4.34 2.73 -8.54
CA PHE A 103 4.75 4.07 -8.13
C PHE A 103 4.35 4.30 -6.67
N ILE A 104 5.29 4.73 -5.84
CA ILE A 104 5.07 5.11 -4.45
C ILE A 104 5.52 6.56 -4.30
N GLY A 105 4.59 7.47 -4.01
CA GLY A 105 4.84 8.89 -3.84
C GLY A 105 5.55 9.21 -2.52
N ASP A 106 6.06 10.44 -2.42
CA ASP A 106 6.82 10.90 -1.26
C ASP A 106 6.09 10.69 0.06
N LEU A 107 6.85 10.48 1.14
CA LEU A 107 6.35 10.35 2.52
C LEU A 107 5.44 9.14 2.77
N ALA A 108 5.27 8.24 1.80
CA ALA A 108 4.47 7.04 1.99
C ALA A 108 5.18 6.01 2.89
N SER A 109 4.40 5.21 3.60
CA SER A 109 4.89 4.13 4.46
C SER A 109 4.19 2.82 4.09
N VAL A 110 4.97 1.77 3.86
CA VAL A 110 4.48 0.42 3.54
C VAL A 110 5.02 -0.56 4.56
N ARG A 111 4.14 -1.11 5.39
CA ARG A 111 4.47 -2.01 6.50
C ARG A 111 4.81 -3.44 6.03
N GLU A 112 5.24 -4.25 6.98
CA GLU A 112 5.60 -5.64 6.76
C GLU A 112 4.43 -6.50 6.23
N ASP A 113 4.74 -7.59 5.54
CA ASP A 113 3.76 -8.53 4.96
C ASP A 113 2.72 -7.86 4.03
N VAL A 114 3.08 -6.75 3.38
CA VAL A 114 2.25 -6.10 2.37
C VAL A 114 2.58 -6.63 0.97
N GLN A 115 1.57 -6.79 0.13
CA GLN A 115 1.73 -7.09 -1.30
C GLN A 115 1.10 -5.95 -2.12
N ILE A 116 1.82 -5.45 -3.13
CA ILE A 116 1.34 -4.42 -4.05
C ILE A 116 1.54 -4.90 -5.49
N GLY A 117 0.44 -5.09 -6.21
CA GLY A 117 0.44 -5.58 -7.57
C GLY A 117 0.91 -4.56 -8.60
N GLU A 118 1.27 -5.08 -9.78
CA GLU A 118 1.83 -4.31 -10.89
C GLU A 118 1.03 -3.05 -11.26
N ARG A 119 1.76 -1.99 -11.66
CA ARG A 119 1.19 -0.71 -12.16
C ARG A 119 0.23 -0.02 -11.19
N THR A 120 0.33 -0.32 -9.90
CA THR A 120 -0.40 0.38 -8.85
C THR A 120 0.31 1.67 -8.46
N ILE A 121 -0.49 2.69 -8.15
CA ILE A 121 -0.03 4.00 -7.67
C ILE A 121 -0.42 4.12 -6.19
N VAL A 122 0.58 4.33 -5.35
CA VAL A 122 0.47 4.73 -3.95
C VAL A 122 0.86 6.19 -3.86
N GLY A 123 -0.11 7.05 -3.54
CA GLY A 123 0.04 8.49 -3.50
C GLY A 123 0.91 9.00 -2.34
N ARG A 124 1.16 10.31 -2.33
CA ARG A 124 1.97 10.97 -1.30
C ARG A 124 1.38 10.74 0.09
N GLY A 125 2.20 10.39 1.07
CA GLY A 125 1.79 10.27 2.47
C GLY A 125 0.80 9.14 2.78
N VAL A 126 0.53 8.25 1.83
CA VAL A 126 -0.31 7.07 2.06
C VAL A 126 0.38 6.15 3.07
N SER A 127 -0.39 5.64 4.03
CA SER A 127 0.06 4.66 5.01
C SER A 127 -0.63 3.32 4.76
N ILE A 128 0.14 2.29 4.40
CA ILE A 128 -0.35 0.93 4.20
C ILE A 128 0.16 0.07 5.35
N GLU A 129 -0.78 -0.37 6.18
CA GLU A 129 -0.50 -1.19 7.36
C GLU A 129 -0.36 -2.68 7.01
N ASN A 130 0.20 -3.43 7.95
CA ASN A 130 0.70 -4.78 7.71
C ASN A 130 -0.36 -5.80 7.29
N LYS A 131 0.08 -6.88 6.64
CA LYS A 131 -0.78 -7.98 6.17
C LYS A 131 -1.88 -7.52 5.20
N THR A 132 -1.60 -6.47 4.42
CA THR A 132 -2.53 -5.89 3.45
C THR A 132 -2.16 -6.35 2.05
N THR A 133 -3.17 -6.67 1.23
CA THR A 133 -2.99 -7.03 -0.18
C THR A 133 -3.63 -5.97 -1.07
N ILE A 134 -2.85 -5.43 -2.00
CA ILE A 134 -3.29 -4.48 -3.01
C ILE A 134 -3.06 -5.10 -4.39
N GLY A 135 -4.10 -5.14 -5.21
CA GLY A 135 -4.08 -5.68 -6.56
C GLY A 135 -3.32 -4.80 -7.55
N ARG A 136 -3.57 -5.06 -8.83
CA ARG A 136 -2.95 -4.38 -9.98
C ARG A 136 -3.78 -3.18 -10.42
N TYR A 137 -3.12 -2.19 -11.02
CA TYR A 137 -3.78 -0.99 -11.55
C TYR A 137 -4.65 -0.25 -10.52
N VAL A 138 -4.32 -0.37 -9.24
CA VAL A 138 -5.00 0.36 -8.17
C VAL A 138 -4.44 1.77 -8.09
N LYS A 139 -5.29 2.74 -7.76
CA LYS A 139 -4.85 4.09 -7.40
C LYS A 139 -5.27 4.39 -5.97
N ILE A 140 -4.29 4.63 -5.11
CA ILE A 140 -4.50 5.06 -3.73
C ILE A 140 -3.98 6.48 -3.64
N GLU A 141 -4.85 7.45 -3.46
CA GLU A 141 -4.53 8.85 -3.51
C GLU A 141 -4.04 9.38 -2.15
N THR A 142 -3.50 10.60 -2.19
CA THR A 142 -2.77 11.28 -1.11
C THR A 142 -3.39 11.10 0.27
N GLU A 143 -2.56 10.73 1.24
CA GLU A 143 -2.89 10.66 2.68
C GLU A 143 -4.02 9.68 3.05
N ALA A 144 -4.38 8.75 2.15
CA ALA A 144 -5.23 7.64 2.53
C ALA A 144 -4.54 6.73 3.57
N TYR A 145 -5.32 6.27 4.55
CA TYR A 145 -4.88 5.33 5.58
C TYR A 145 -5.52 3.95 5.33
N ILE A 146 -4.69 2.98 4.92
CA ILE A 146 -5.10 1.61 4.65
C ILE A 146 -4.70 0.74 5.83
N THR A 147 -5.66 0.43 6.69
CA THR A 147 -5.44 -0.30 7.93
C THR A 147 -5.00 -1.75 7.69
N ALA A 148 -4.41 -2.36 8.73
CA ALA A 148 -3.89 -3.72 8.65
C ALA A 148 -4.98 -4.74 8.27
N ILE A 149 -4.59 -5.79 7.55
CA ILE A 149 -5.46 -6.91 7.13
C ILE A 149 -6.56 -6.45 6.15
N SER A 150 -6.29 -5.41 5.37
CA SER A 150 -7.19 -4.97 4.30
C SER A 150 -6.88 -5.69 2.99
N THR A 151 -7.89 -5.81 2.13
CA THR A 151 -7.73 -6.30 0.76
C THR A 151 -8.31 -5.27 -0.20
N ILE A 152 -7.54 -4.86 -1.20
CA ILE A 152 -7.98 -4.01 -2.30
C ILE A 152 -7.69 -4.75 -3.59
N GLU A 153 -8.73 -5.13 -4.33
CA GLU A 153 -8.59 -5.88 -5.59
C GLU A 153 -8.21 -4.96 -6.77
N ASP A 154 -7.99 -5.58 -7.94
CA ASP A 154 -7.53 -4.88 -9.14
C ASP A 154 -8.46 -3.71 -9.54
N TYR A 155 -7.87 -2.67 -10.16
CA TYR A 155 -8.59 -1.52 -10.73
C TYR A 155 -9.40 -0.66 -9.75
N CYS A 156 -9.19 -0.82 -8.44
CA CYS A 156 -9.84 0.03 -7.44
C CYS A 156 -9.28 1.46 -7.43
N PHE A 157 -10.11 2.40 -6.99
CA PHE A 157 -9.71 3.80 -6.76
C PHE A 157 -10.04 4.21 -5.34
N ILE A 158 -9.03 4.61 -4.57
CA ILE A 158 -9.15 5.12 -3.21
C ILE A 158 -8.76 6.59 -3.25
N ALA A 159 -9.73 7.49 -3.11
CA ALA A 159 -9.51 8.93 -3.17
C ALA A 159 -8.73 9.47 -1.94
N PRO A 160 -8.30 10.74 -1.95
CA PRO A 160 -7.51 11.31 -0.86
C PRO A 160 -8.19 11.19 0.51
N GLU A 161 -7.38 11.03 1.56
CA GLU A 161 -7.81 11.05 2.97
C GLU A 161 -8.86 9.97 3.32
N VAL A 162 -9.06 8.96 2.49
CA VAL A 162 -9.89 7.81 2.85
C VAL A 162 -9.27 7.08 4.03
N THR A 163 -10.09 6.74 5.02
CA THR A 163 -9.64 6.05 6.23
C THR A 163 -10.30 4.69 6.35
N PHE A 164 -9.50 3.63 6.35
CA PHE A 164 -9.97 2.30 6.74
C PHE A 164 -9.74 2.09 8.23
N THR A 165 -10.64 1.32 8.86
CA THR A 165 -10.54 0.95 10.27
C THR A 165 -10.68 -0.57 10.41
N ASN A 166 -10.13 -1.15 11.48
CA ASN A 166 -10.16 -2.61 11.69
C ASN A 166 -10.52 -3.04 13.11
N ASP A 167 -10.90 -2.11 14.00
CA ASP A 167 -11.30 -2.41 15.37
C ASP A 167 -12.51 -1.57 15.81
N ASN A 168 -13.68 -2.21 15.94
CA ASN A 168 -14.89 -1.55 16.45
C ASN A 168 -14.86 -1.39 17.99
N TYR A 169 -13.98 -2.11 18.68
CA TYR A 169 -13.86 -2.08 20.13
C TYR A 169 -12.81 -1.07 20.61
N LEU A 170 -12.06 -0.45 19.69
CA LEU A 170 -11.11 0.63 19.96
C LEU A 170 -10.13 0.29 21.09
N GLY A 171 -9.54 -0.92 21.04
CA GLY A 171 -8.60 -1.38 22.05
C GLY A 171 -9.23 -1.83 23.38
N ARG A 172 -10.57 -1.91 23.47
CA ARG A 172 -11.27 -2.45 24.64
C ARG A 172 -11.64 -3.92 24.43
N THR A 173 -11.73 -4.64 25.56
CA THR A 173 -12.10 -6.06 25.66
C THR A 173 -11.19 -7.03 24.89
N GLU A 174 -11.26 -8.33 25.25
CA GLU A 174 -10.52 -9.38 24.53
C GLU A 174 -11.20 -9.77 23.21
N GLU A 175 -12.51 -9.52 23.11
CA GLU A 175 -13.34 -9.83 21.94
C GLU A 175 -12.84 -9.15 20.66
N ARG A 176 -12.19 -7.98 20.79
CA ARG A 176 -11.51 -7.31 19.68
C ARG A 176 -10.60 -8.23 18.88
N LYS A 177 -9.89 -9.16 19.55
CA LYS A 177 -8.92 -10.06 18.90
C LYS A 177 -9.59 -11.02 17.91
N ILE A 178 -10.89 -11.27 18.09
CA ILE A 178 -11.71 -12.16 17.24
C ILE A 178 -12.29 -11.39 16.05
N HIS A 179 -12.64 -10.11 16.26
CA HIS A 179 -13.32 -9.26 15.28
C HIS A 179 -12.40 -8.26 14.56
N PHE A 180 -11.09 -8.30 14.83
CA PHE A 180 -10.10 -7.43 14.20
C PHE A 180 -9.94 -7.80 12.71
N ARG A 181 -10.52 -7.00 11.81
CA ARG A 181 -10.58 -7.29 10.37
C ARG A 181 -10.52 -5.99 9.56
N GLY A 182 -9.65 -5.95 8.54
CA GLY A 182 -9.63 -4.84 7.60
C GLY A 182 -10.77 -4.93 6.58
N PRO A 183 -11.11 -3.82 5.90
CA PRO A 183 -12.08 -3.83 4.82
C PRO A 183 -11.63 -4.64 3.59
N ILE A 184 -12.60 -5.08 2.79
CA ILE A 184 -12.39 -5.72 1.50
C ILE A 184 -13.00 -4.84 0.41
N VAL A 185 -12.18 -4.36 -0.51
CA VAL A 185 -12.61 -3.57 -1.67
C VAL A 185 -12.50 -4.44 -2.91
N ARG A 186 -13.65 -4.79 -3.49
CA ARG A 186 -13.72 -5.65 -4.68
C ARG A 186 -13.36 -4.89 -5.94
N LYS A 187 -12.99 -5.67 -6.97
CA LYS A 187 -12.51 -5.17 -8.26
C LYS A 187 -13.30 -3.97 -8.79
N GLY A 188 -12.59 -2.94 -9.23
CA GLY A 188 -13.19 -1.74 -9.83
C GLY A 188 -13.98 -0.83 -8.89
N ALA A 189 -14.11 -1.18 -7.60
CA ALA A 189 -14.80 -0.32 -6.65
C ALA A 189 -14.01 0.97 -6.38
N ARG A 190 -14.75 2.02 -6.07
CA ARG A 190 -14.24 3.39 -5.94
C ARG A 190 -14.71 3.99 -4.62
N ILE A 191 -13.81 4.67 -3.92
CA ILE A 191 -14.11 5.31 -2.63
C ILE A 191 -13.74 6.78 -2.74
N GLY A 192 -14.74 7.65 -2.56
CA GLY A 192 -14.61 9.10 -2.63
C GLY A 192 -13.83 9.68 -1.43
N ALA A 193 -13.33 10.90 -1.61
CA ALA A 193 -12.38 11.51 -0.68
C ALA A 193 -12.95 11.62 0.74
N ASN A 194 -12.09 11.46 1.75
CA ASN A 194 -12.43 11.60 3.17
C ASN A 194 -13.58 10.68 3.64
N ALA A 195 -13.80 9.54 2.96
CA ALA A 195 -14.73 8.53 3.42
C ALA A 195 -14.08 7.63 4.48
N THR A 196 -14.87 7.14 5.45
CA THR A 196 -14.43 6.19 6.47
C THR A 196 -15.10 4.84 6.27
N ILE A 197 -14.30 3.78 6.20
CA ILE A 197 -14.78 2.40 6.06
C ILE A 197 -14.60 1.66 7.39
N LEU A 198 -15.71 1.16 7.94
CA LEU A 198 -15.68 0.44 9.23
C LEU A 198 -15.01 -0.94 9.11
N PRO A 199 -14.66 -1.57 10.25
CA PRO A 199 -13.98 -2.86 10.28
C PRO A 199 -14.77 -3.98 9.59
N GLY A 200 -14.07 -4.75 8.76
CA GLY A 200 -14.59 -5.95 8.10
C GLY A 200 -15.67 -5.69 7.04
N ILE A 201 -15.90 -4.44 6.63
CA ILE A 201 -16.87 -4.10 5.58
C ILE A 201 -16.37 -4.55 4.21
N GLU A 202 -17.26 -5.17 3.45
CA GLU A 202 -17.04 -5.50 2.04
C GLU A 202 -17.71 -4.48 1.10
N ILE A 203 -16.93 -3.91 0.19
CA ILE A 203 -17.39 -3.00 -0.87
C ILE A 203 -17.40 -3.80 -2.18
N GLY A 204 -18.58 -4.08 -2.71
CA GLY A 204 -18.79 -4.92 -3.88
C GLY A 204 -18.23 -4.35 -5.19
N GLU A 205 -18.11 -5.22 -6.20
CA GLU A 205 -17.52 -4.90 -7.51
C GLU A 205 -18.16 -3.66 -8.15
N ASP A 206 -17.34 -2.77 -8.70
CA ASP A 206 -17.76 -1.52 -9.34
C ASP A 206 -18.56 -0.55 -8.45
N ALA A 207 -18.76 -0.84 -7.17
CA ALA A 207 -19.50 0.02 -6.25
C ALA A 207 -18.77 1.36 -6.03
N LEU A 208 -19.53 2.38 -5.66
CA LEU A 208 -19.01 3.71 -5.39
C LEU A 208 -19.43 4.20 -4.01
N ILE A 209 -18.47 4.55 -3.18
CA ILE A 209 -18.71 5.29 -1.94
C ILE A 209 -18.52 6.77 -2.22
N ALA A 210 -19.53 7.58 -1.93
CA ALA A 210 -19.43 9.03 -2.09
C ALA A 210 -18.43 9.64 -1.09
N ALA A 211 -17.88 10.80 -1.44
CA ALA A 211 -16.98 11.55 -0.55
C ALA A 211 -17.64 11.84 0.81
N GLY A 212 -16.84 11.79 1.89
CA GLY A 212 -17.29 12.06 3.25
C GLY A 212 -18.22 11.02 3.86
N ALA A 213 -18.48 9.89 3.20
CA ALA A 213 -19.40 8.87 3.71
C ALA A 213 -18.77 8.04 4.84
N VAL A 214 -19.60 7.56 5.77
CA VAL A 214 -19.19 6.61 6.82
C VAL A 214 -19.91 5.28 6.58
N VAL A 215 -19.18 4.30 6.06
CA VAL A 215 -19.74 3.03 5.61
C VAL A 215 -19.78 2.05 6.77
N THR A 216 -21.00 1.74 7.24
CA THR A 216 -21.24 0.90 8.43
C THR A 216 -21.77 -0.50 8.11
N LYS A 217 -21.98 -0.81 6.84
CA LYS A 217 -22.51 -2.09 6.32
C LYS A 217 -21.92 -2.39 4.95
N ASP A 218 -21.91 -3.67 4.60
CA ASP A 218 -21.48 -4.10 3.27
C ASP A 218 -22.26 -3.42 2.16
N VAL A 219 -21.58 -3.14 1.06
CA VAL A 219 -22.11 -2.43 -0.09
C VAL A 219 -22.25 -3.40 -1.26
N PRO A 220 -23.46 -3.60 -1.80
CA PRO A 220 -23.65 -4.47 -2.97
C PRO A 220 -22.89 -3.96 -4.21
N PRO A 221 -22.53 -4.85 -5.14
CA PRO A 221 -21.92 -4.46 -6.41
C PRO A 221 -22.74 -3.43 -7.18
N ARG A 222 -22.04 -2.55 -7.91
CA ARG A 222 -22.64 -1.55 -8.83
C ARG A 222 -23.63 -0.59 -8.16
N LYS A 223 -23.56 -0.42 -6.84
CA LYS A 223 -24.36 0.56 -6.07
C LYS A 223 -23.51 1.75 -5.64
N ILE A 224 -24.15 2.92 -5.58
CA ILE A 224 -23.60 4.13 -4.98
C ILE A 224 -24.14 4.27 -3.56
N PHE A 225 -23.25 4.42 -2.57
CA PHE A 225 -23.60 4.68 -1.17
C PHE A 225 -23.09 6.05 -0.73
N ALA A 226 -23.89 6.79 0.03
CA ALA A 226 -23.54 8.14 0.49
C ALA A 226 -24.10 8.46 1.88
N GLY A 227 -23.45 9.40 2.59
CA GLY A 227 -23.93 9.95 3.86
C GLY A 227 -23.28 9.35 5.12
N VAL A 228 -23.78 9.79 6.28
CA VAL A 228 -23.32 9.38 7.62
C VAL A 228 -24.53 9.00 8.48
N PRO A 229 -24.81 7.70 8.69
CA PRO A 229 -24.16 6.55 8.05
C PRO A 229 -24.49 6.48 6.55
N ALA A 230 -23.61 5.83 5.79
CA ALA A 230 -23.79 5.65 4.36
C ALA A 230 -25.01 4.78 4.07
N ARG A 231 -25.84 5.22 3.12
CA ARG A 231 -27.02 4.48 2.64
C ARG A 231 -26.97 4.40 1.13
N GLU A 232 -27.63 3.39 0.59
CA GLU A 232 -27.84 3.26 -0.85
C GLU A 232 -28.47 4.56 -1.38
N PHE A 233 -27.84 5.13 -2.41
CA PHE A 233 -28.27 6.35 -3.07
C PHE A 233 -28.90 6.04 -4.42
N ARG A 234 -28.18 5.32 -5.29
CA ARG A 234 -28.63 4.90 -6.63
C ARG A 234 -27.68 3.85 -7.22
N ASP A 235 -28.02 3.32 -8.39
CA ASP A 235 -27.12 2.50 -9.19
C ASP A 235 -25.95 3.31 -9.77
N VAL A 236 -24.81 2.65 -9.94
CA VAL A 236 -23.69 3.18 -10.71
C VAL A 236 -24.13 3.28 -12.18
N PRO A 237 -23.98 4.45 -12.84
CA PRO A 237 -24.31 4.58 -14.25
C PRO A 237 -23.52 3.58 -15.11
N THR A 238 -24.18 2.97 -16.09
CA THR A 238 -23.61 1.90 -16.92
C THR A 238 -22.29 2.29 -17.57
N GLU A 239 -22.17 3.54 -18.05
CA GLU A 239 -20.97 4.08 -18.67
C GLU A 239 -19.77 4.20 -17.70
N GLN A 240 -20.00 4.08 -16.39
CA GLN A 240 -18.96 4.14 -15.37
C GLN A 240 -18.50 2.77 -14.88
N LEU A 241 -19.13 1.67 -15.34
CA LEU A 241 -18.70 0.33 -15.00
C LEU A 241 -17.38 0.00 -15.68
N LEU A 242 -16.50 -0.72 -14.99
CA LEU A 242 -15.16 -1.06 -15.50
C LEU A 242 -15.21 -1.74 -16.87
N GLU A 243 -16.20 -2.61 -17.10
CA GLU A 243 -16.43 -3.32 -18.37
C GLU A 243 -16.69 -2.38 -19.57
N ASN A 244 -17.07 -1.13 -19.31
CA ASN A 244 -17.40 -0.12 -20.33
C ASN A 244 -16.32 0.98 -20.46
N GLN A 245 -15.18 0.84 -19.78
CA GLN A 245 -14.10 1.84 -19.80
C GLN A 245 -12.91 1.40 -20.66
N SER A 246 -12.48 2.27 -21.58
CA SER A 246 -11.38 2.01 -22.52
C SER A 246 -9.98 2.30 -21.95
N TYR A 247 -9.86 3.14 -20.92
CA TYR A 247 -8.57 3.62 -20.38
C TYR A 247 -7.81 2.57 -19.53
N TYR A 248 -8.37 1.38 -19.35
CA TYR A 248 -7.81 0.31 -18.52
C TYR A 248 -7.33 -0.91 -19.31
N VAL A 249 -7.42 -0.85 -20.64
CA VAL A 249 -6.78 -1.82 -21.52
C VAL A 249 -5.32 -1.39 -21.65
N GLY A 250 -4.45 -1.97 -20.83
CA GLY A 250 -3.02 -1.70 -20.88
C GLY A 250 -2.44 -2.10 -22.23
N GLU A 251 -2.14 -1.11 -23.08
CA GLU A 251 -1.05 -1.21 -24.06
C GLU A 251 0.28 -0.86 -23.40
#